data_AF-A0A850CEC5-F1
#
_entry.id   AF-A0A850CEC5-F1
#
_cell.length_a   1.000
_cell.length_b   1.000
_cell.length_c   1.000
_cell.angle_alpha   90.00
_cell.angle_beta   90.00
_cell.angle_gamma   90.00
#
_symmetry.space_group_name_H-M   'P 1'
#
loop_
_entity.id
_entity.type
_entity.pdbx_description
1 polymer ?
#
loop_
_entity_poly.entity_id
_entity_poly.type
_entity_poly.pdbx_seq_one_letter_code
_entity_poly.pdbx_strand_id
1 'polypeptide(L)' 'KRGNGIASAILRSHHRVLDRDGIPAYLEAVSPETARLYGTLGYEPMGERYGLEDGGPFLYPMWREPQSA' A
#
# COMPACT_ATOMS: atom_id res chain seq x y z
N LYS A 1 -15.01 -15.35 1.33
CA LYS A 1 -13.65 -15.94 1.31
C LYS A 1 -12.66 -14.82 0.97
N ARG A 2 -11.67 -14.54 1.81
CA ARG A 2 -10.58 -13.58 1.50
C ARG A 2 -9.52 -14.31 0.64
N GLY A 3 -8.68 -13.57 -0.10
CA GLY A 3 -7.53 -14.16 -0.81
C GLY A 3 -7.72 -14.48 -2.31
N ASN A 4 -8.79 -14.03 -2.96
CA ASN A 4 -8.98 -14.26 -4.41
C ASN A 4 -8.25 -13.23 -5.31
N GLY A 5 -7.30 -12.46 -4.78
CA GLY A 5 -6.51 -11.48 -5.54
C GLY A 5 -7.27 -10.25 -6.07
N ILE A 6 -8.58 -10.12 -5.80
CA ILE A 6 -9.43 -9.04 -6.32
C ILE A 6 -8.88 -7.66 -5.94
N ALA A 7 -8.55 -7.44 -4.65
CA ALA A 7 -8.02 -6.17 -4.19
C ALA A 7 -6.70 -5.80 -4.88
N SER A 8 -5.78 -6.77 -5.02
CA SER A 8 -4.51 -6.58 -5.73
C SER A 8 -4.72 -6.31 -7.22
N ALA A 9 -5.75 -6.88 -7.85
CA ALA A 9 -6.08 -6.61 -9.26
C ALA A 9 -6.61 -5.18 -9.45
N ILE A 10 -7.48 -4.71 -8.55
CA ILE A 10 -7.98 -3.33 -8.54
C ILE A 10 -6.82 -2.35 -8.37
N LEU A 11 -5.95 -2.59 -7.37
CA LEU A 11 -4.78 -1.74 -7.10
C LEU A 11 -3.84 -1.69 -8.30
N ARG A 12 -3.45 -2.83 -8.88
CA ARG A 12 -2.62 -2.87 -10.10
C ARG A 12 -3.24 -2.10 -11.26
N SER A 13 -4.57 -2.15 -11.41
CA SER A 13 -5.23 -1.37 -12.46
C SER A 13 -5.11 0.13 -12.23
N HIS A 14 -5.29 0.56 -10.98
CA HIS A 14 -5.17 1.96 -10.59
C HIS A 14 -3.72 2.45 -10.68
N HIS A 15 -2.74 1.66 -10.21
CA HIS A 15 -1.32 1.96 -10.29
C HIS A 15 -0.87 2.25 -11.72
N ARG A 16 -1.36 1.50 -12.71
CA ARG A 16 -1.03 1.76 -14.12
C ARG A 16 -1.44 3.16 -14.58
N VAL A 17 -2.55 3.69 -14.07
CA VAL A 17 -2.99 5.06 -14.36
C VAL A 17 -2.06 6.07 -13.68
N LEU A 18 -1.75 5.83 -12.41
CA LEU A 18 -0.83 6.67 -11.64
C LEU A 18 0.58 6.69 -12.25
N ASP A 19 1.09 5.53 -12.67
CA ASP A 19 2.39 5.37 -13.33
C ASP A 19 2.45 6.14 -14.64
N ARG A 20 1.41 6.02 -15.48
CA ARG A 20 1.29 6.78 -16.73
C ARG A 20 1.32 8.29 -16.49
N ASP A 21 0.66 8.74 -15.41
CA ASP A 21 0.52 10.16 -15.10
C ASP A 21 1.67 10.69 -14.22
N GLY A 22 2.63 9.84 -13.84
CA GLY A 22 3.75 10.21 -12.97
C GLY A 22 3.33 10.60 -11.55
N ILE A 23 2.24 10.02 -11.04
CA ILE A 23 1.65 10.36 -9.73
C ILE A 23 2.02 9.30 -8.68
N PRO A 24 2.64 9.68 -7.55
CA PRO A 24 2.93 8.74 -6.47
C PRO A 24 1.66 8.32 -5.72
N ALA A 25 1.73 7.20 -5.00
CA ALA A 25 0.63 6.69 -4.19
C ALA A 25 1.04 6.53 -2.73
N TYR A 26 0.14 6.94 -1.83
CA TYR A 26 0.27 6.73 -0.39
C TYR A 26 -0.82 5.79 0.13
N LEU A 27 -0.49 4.98 1.13
CA LEU A 27 -1.46 4.21 1.91
C LEU A 27 -0.96 3.98 3.33
N GLU A 28 -1.86 3.48 4.18
CA GLU A 28 -1.53 3.00 5.50
C GLU A 28 -1.97 1.54 5.66
N ALA A 29 -1.01 0.64 5.83
CA ALA A 29 -1.32 -0.75 6.16
C ALA A 29 -1.71 -0.85 7.64
N VAL A 30 -2.58 -1.79 7.99
CA VAL A 30 -3.08 -1.96 9.38
C VAL A 30 -2.46 -3.17 10.08
N SER A 31 -1.51 -3.84 9.43
CA SER A 31 -0.79 -4.98 9.97
C SER A 31 0.51 -5.25 9.20
N PRO A 32 1.49 -5.95 9.80
CA PRO A 32 2.69 -6.38 9.08
C PRO A 32 2.40 -7.26 7.85
N GLU A 33 1.32 -8.04 7.87
CA GLU A 33 0.92 -8.89 6.76
C GLU A 33 0.43 -8.06 5.56
N THR A 34 -0.41 -7.07 5.83
CA THR A 34 -0.89 -6.16 4.77
C THR A 34 0.24 -5.26 4.28
N ALA A 35 1.15 -4.81 5.14
CA ALA A 35 2.35 -4.08 4.73
C ALA A 35 3.21 -4.91 3.76
N ARG A 36 3.46 -6.19 4.06
CA ARG A 36 4.17 -7.09 3.14
C ARG A 36 3.44 -7.26 1.81
N LEU A 37 2.11 -7.40 1.83
CA LEU A 37 1.31 -7.47 0.61
C LEU A 37 1.47 -6.22 -0.24
N TYR A 38 1.38 -5.02 0.35
CA TYR A 38 1.59 -3.77 -0.38
C TYR A 38 3.04 -3.62 -0.86
N GLY A 39 4.02 -4.14 -0.12
CA GLY A 39 5.41 -4.27 -0.59
C GLY A 39 5.52 -5.01 -1.92
N THR A 40 4.77 -6.10 -2.12
CA THR A 40 4.74 -6.80 -3.42
C THR A 40 4.13 -5.98 -4.56
N LEU A 41 3.49 -4.85 -4.25
CA LEU A 41 2.89 -3.90 -5.20
C LEU A 41 3.75 -2.64 -5.39
N GLY A 42 4.99 -2.62 -4.89
CA GLY A 42 5.94 -1.52 -5.08
C GLY A 42 5.85 -0.41 -4.03
N TYR A 43 5.18 -0.67 -2.90
CA TYR A 43 5.18 0.26 -1.77
C TYR A 43 6.36 0.01 -0.84
N GLU A 44 6.98 1.08 -0.37
CA GLU A 44 8.06 1.08 0.60
C GLU A 44 7.62 1.76 1.91
N PRO A 45 8.18 1.39 3.07
CA PRO A 45 7.90 2.06 4.34
C PRO A 45 8.21 3.55 4.28
N MET A 46 7.30 4.39 4.78
CA MET A 46 7.48 5.84 4.89
C MET A 46 7.46 6.28 6.35
N GLY A 47 8.63 6.35 6.97
CA GLY A 47 8.75 6.69 8.39
C GLY A 47 8.38 5.54 9.33
N GLU A 48 8.18 5.87 10.61
CA GLU A 48 7.87 4.87 11.64
C GLU A 48 6.38 4.52 11.65
N ARG A 49 6.08 3.25 11.96
CA ARG A 49 4.70 2.85 12.29
C ARG A 49 4.24 3.60 13.54
N TYR A 50 2.96 3.93 13.59
CA TYR A 50 2.37 4.57 14.76
C TYR A 50 1.09 3.85 15.21
N GLY A 51 0.80 3.89 16.50
CA GLY A 51 -0.41 3.29 17.07
C GLY A 51 -1.57 4.27 17.00
N LEU A 52 -2.76 3.76 16.74
CA LEU A 52 -3.99 4.51 16.99
C LEU A 52 -4.31 4.54 18.48
N GLU A 53 -5.03 5.57 18.92
CA GLU A 53 -5.53 5.69 20.30
C GLU A 53 -6.49 4.52 20.65
N ASP A 54 -6.79 4.38 21.94
CA ASP A 54 -7.74 3.38 22.48
C ASP A 54 -7.43 1.92 22.10
N GLY A 55 -6.15 1.59 21.92
CA GLY A 55 -5.70 0.23 21.61
C GLY A 55 -5.96 -0.18 20.15
N GLY A 56 -6.14 0.79 19.25
CA GLY A 56 -6.25 0.53 17.82
C GLY A 56 -4.98 -0.09 17.22
N PRO A 57 -5.07 -0.64 15.98
CA PRO A 57 -3.93 -1.26 15.32
C PRO A 57 -2.79 -0.26 15.09
N PHE A 58 -1.58 -0.80 14.91
CA PHE A 58 -0.51 -0.01 14.33
C PHE A 58 -0.79 0.25 12.85
N LEU A 59 -0.62 1.49 12.43
CA LEU A 59 -0.59 1.90 11.04
C LEU A 59 0.84 1.91 10.54
N TYR A 60 1.01 1.44 9.32
CA TYR A 60 2.28 1.35 8.61
C TYR A 60 2.15 2.27 7.39
N PRO A 61 2.62 3.52 7.48
CA PRO A 61 2.60 4.44 6.36
C PRO A 61 3.51 3.91 5.26
N MET A 62 3.02 3.91 4.03
CA MET A 62 3.78 3.42 2.89
C MET A 62 3.64 4.33 1.69
N TRP A 63 4.74 4.44 0.95
CA TRP A 63 4.85 5.27 -0.23
C TRP A 63 5.22 4.42 -1.44
N ARG A 64 4.63 4.72 -2.57
CA ARG A 64 4.98 4.14 -3.86
C ARG A 64 5.27 5.25 -4.84
N GLU A 65 6.49 5.29 -5.32
CA GLU A 65 6.85 6.13 -6.47
C GLU A 65 6.17 5.60 -7.74
N PRO A 66 5.84 6.47 -8.72
CA PRO A 66 5.43 6.03 -10.04
C PRO A 66 6.50 5.13 -10.65
N GLN A 67 6.10 3.98 -11.18
CA GLN A 67 7.02 3.07 -11.83
C GLN A 67 7.04 3.38 -13.33
N SER A 68 8.21 3.71 -13.87
CA SER A 68 8.39 3.81 -15.32
C SER A 68 8.04 2.48 -15.97
N ALA A 69 7.31 2.53 -17.09
CA ALA A 69 7.03 1.37 -17.93
C ALA A 69 8.32 0.78 -18.54
#